data_AF-S3BT08-F1
#
_entry.id   AF-S3BT08-F1
#
_cell.length_a   1.000
_cell.length_b   1.000
_cell.length_c   1.000
_cell.angle_alpha   90.00
_cell.angle_beta   90.00
_cell.angle_gamma   90.00
#
_symmetry.space_group_name_H-M   'P 1'
#
loop_
_entity.id
_entity.type
_entity.pdbx_description
1 polymer ?
#
loop_
_entity_poly.entity_id
_entity_poly.type
_entity_poly.pdbx_seq_one_letter_code
_entity_poly.pdbx_strand_id
1 'polypeptide(L)'
;MATHILTLSCPDKPGIVHAVTGILAANNLNVLDLQQFSDRDSETFFMRVHFGPASSTATTDALPEPFAKLAAEFQMKYDIRPLASKVRLLIMVSKIGHCLNDLLFRVKTGQLRADVPIVVSNHPDFKALVESYGIEFIHLPVTKETKAQQEQDILDLVKKHDVELIVLARYMQVLSPTLCTAMSGKIINIHHSFLPSFKGAKPYHQAYDRGVKIIGATAHFVTADLDEGPIIEQDVTRVDHSMSAKALVDEGSNVESRVLAAAVKGYAERKVFLNGTKTVVFN
;
A
#
# COMPACT_ATOMS: atom_id res chain seq x y z
N MET A 1 16.96 2.93 21.49
CA MET A 1 17.59 1.77 20.83
C MET A 1 16.87 1.52 19.52
N ALA A 2 17.57 1.19 18.43
CA ALA A 2 16.95 1.00 17.12
C ALA A 2 16.15 -0.32 17.09
N THR A 3 14.87 -0.24 16.71
CA THR A 3 14.01 -1.43 16.54
C THR A 3 13.82 -1.75 15.07
N HIS A 4 13.42 -2.98 14.76
CA HIS A 4 13.30 -3.52 13.41
C HIS A 4 11.96 -4.23 13.22
N ILE A 5 11.53 -4.33 11.97
CA ILE A 5 10.41 -5.16 11.56
C ILE A 5 10.96 -6.29 10.68
N LEU A 6 10.65 -7.53 11.08
CA LEU A 6 10.77 -8.72 10.24
C LEU A 6 9.39 -9.05 9.69
N THR A 7 9.30 -9.26 8.39
CA THR A 7 8.15 -9.89 7.74
C THR A 7 8.58 -11.14 7.02
N LEU A 8 7.77 -12.18 7.06
CA LEU A 8 8.03 -13.41 6.32
C LEU A 8 6.75 -14.11 5.84
N SER A 9 6.91 -14.88 4.77
CA SER A 9 5.92 -15.83 4.27
C SER A 9 6.61 -17.10 3.76
N CYS A 10 6.05 -18.27 4.05
CA CYS A 10 6.57 -19.57 3.60
C CYS A 10 5.47 -20.64 3.57
N PRO A 11 5.69 -21.81 2.96
CA PRO A 11 4.81 -22.96 3.15
C PRO A 11 4.65 -23.27 4.66
N ASP A 12 3.44 -23.56 5.08
CA ASP A 12 3.14 -23.81 6.49
C ASP A 12 3.69 -25.17 6.94
N LYS A 13 4.41 -25.16 8.07
CA LYS A 13 4.94 -26.38 8.71
C LYS A 13 5.26 -26.14 10.19
N PRO A 14 5.26 -27.19 11.02
CA PRO A 14 5.66 -27.08 12.42
C PRO A 14 7.07 -26.47 12.59
N GLY A 15 7.24 -25.65 13.63
CA GLY A 15 8.55 -25.14 14.04
C GLY A 15 8.93 -23.76 13.51
N ILE A 16 8.16 -23.15 12.60
CA ILE A 16 8.48 -21.82 12.02
C ILE A 16 8.69 -20.77 13.13
N VAL A 17 7.69 -20.61 14.01
CA VAL A 17 7.71 -19.61 15.09
C VAL A 17 8.90 -19.85 16.03
N HIS A 18 9.17 -21.11 16.38
CA HIS A 18 10.29 -21.46 17.25
C HIS A 18 11.63 -21.12 16.60
N ALA A 19 11.82 -21.46 15.33
CA ALA A 19 13.06 -21.20 14.62
C ALA A 19 13.34 -19.69 14.48
N VAL A 20 12.32 -18.90 14.12
CA VAL A 20 12.44 -17.43 14.02
C VAL A 20 12.77 -16.81 15.38
N THR A 21 12.00 -17.14 16.42
CA THR A 21 12.20 -16.56 17.76
C THR A 21 13.49 -17.04 18.41
N GLY A 22 13.92 -18.28 18.13
CA GLY A 22 15.20 -18.84 18.56
C GLY A 22 16.39 -18.08 18.00
N ILE A 23 16.38 -17.70 16.72
CA ILE A 23 17.42 -16.84 16.12
C ILE A 23 17.49 -15.48 16.85
N LEU A 24 16.34 -14.85 17.09
CA LEU A 24 16.30 -13.55 17.78
C LEU A 24 16.86 -13.67 19.20
N ALA A 25 16.44 -14.68 19.96
CA ALA A 25 16.91 -14.92 21.32
C ALA A 25 18.42 -15.20 21.37
N ALA A 26 18.95 -16.02 20.45
CA ALA A 26 20.38 -16.34 20.36
C ALA A 26 21.25 -15.11 20.08
N ASN A 27 20.68 -14.06 19.48
CA ASN A 27 21.35 -12.78 19.20
C ASN A 27 21.05 -11.71 20.26
N ASN A 28 20.51 -12.09 21.43
CA ASN A 28 20.15 -11.17 22.52
C ASN A 28 19.19 -10.05 22.07
N LEU A 29 18.24 -10.40 21.20
CA LEU A 29 17.16 -9.54 20.74
C LEU A 29 15.86 -9.90 21.44
N ASN A 30 15.06 -8.88 21.75
CA ASN A 30 13.75 -9.03 22.36
C ASN A 30 12.64 -8.78 21.33
N VAL A 31 11.61 -9.63 21.37
CA VAL A 31 10.37 -9.42 20.61
C VAL A 31 9.50 -8.41 21.35
N LEU A 32 9.06 -7.38 20.64
CA LEU A 32 8.22 -6.29 21.16
C LEU A 32 6.75 -6.48 20.76
N ASP A 33 6.51 -6.94 19.54
CA ASP A 33 5.20 -7.30 19.00
C ASP A 33 5.37 -8.44 17.98
N LEU A 34 4.42 -9.37 17.95
CA LEU A 34 4.47 -10.54 17.08
C LEU A 34 3.07 -10.93 16.67
N GLN A 35 2.86 -11.03 15.36
CA GLN A 35 1.63 -11.52 14.76
C GLN A 35 1.97 -12.64 13.77
N GLN A 36 1.11 -13.66 13.73
CA GLN A 36 1.25 -14.80 12.83
C GLN A 36 -0.12 -15.23 12.32
N PHE A 37 -0.14 -15.84 11.14
CA PHE A 37 -1.33 -16.42 10.55
C PHE A 37 -0.97 -17.56 9.60
N SER A 38 -1.60 -18.71 9.79
CA SER A 38 -1.58 -19.84 8.85
C SER A 38 -2.85 -19.82 8.00
N ASP A 39 -2.72 -19.65 6.70
CA ASP A 39 -3.81 -19.86 5.77
C ASP A 39 -3.88 -21.34 5.39
N ARG A 40 -4.99 -22.00 5.74
CA ARG A 40 -5.19 -23.43 5.43
C ARG A 40 -5.52 -23.67 3.96
N ASP A 41 -6.07 -22.67 3.27
CA ASP A 41 -6.48 -22.84 1.87
C ASP A 41 -5.27 -22.74 0.94
N SER A 42 -4.36 -21.80 1.21
CA SER A 42 -3.13 -21.63 0.43
C SER A 42 -1.92 -22.34 1.03
N GLU A 43 -2.10 -23.04 2.15
CA GLU A 43 -1.04 -23.74 2.91
C GLU A 43 0.18 -22.82 3.17
N THR A 44 -0.07 -21.54 3.38
CA THR A 44 0.97 -20.51 3.53
C THR A 44 0.91 -19.89 4.92
N PHE A 45 2.07 -19.83 5.57
CA PHE A 45 2.29 -19.16 6.84
C PHE A 45 2.80 -17.74 6.62
N PHE A 46 2.29 -16.79 7.40
CA PHE A 46 2.68 -15.39 7.42
C PHE A 46 3.06 -14.97 8.83
N MET A 47 4.09 -14.15 8.97
CA MET A 47 4.47 -13.61 10.27
C MET A 47 5.10 -12.23 10.16
N ARG A 48 4.78 -11.38 11.13
CA ARG A 48 5.36 -10.06 11.32
C ARG A 48 5.88 -9.95 12.75
N VAL A 49 7.12 -9.54 12.90
CA VAL A 49 7.78 -9.39 14.21
C VAL A 49 8.37 -8.01 14.32
N HIS A 50 7.94 -7.23 15.30
CA HIS A 50 8.64 -6.04 15.76
C HIS A 50 9.59 -6.46 16.87
N PHE A 51 10.88 -6.23 16.69
CA PHE A 51 11.90 -6.62 17.64
C PHE A 51 12.94 -5.51 17.83
N GLY A 52 13.72 -5.62 18.90
CA GLY A 52 14.80 -4.69 19.20
C GLY A 52 15.86 -5.34 20.09
N PRO A 53 16.96 -4.64 20.36
CA PRO A 53 18.01 -5.17 21.22
C PRO A 53 17.50 -5.33 22.67
N ALA A 54 17.83 -6.46 23.31
CA ALA A 54 17.51 -6.71 24.72
C ALA A 54 18.48 -6.00 25.68
N SER A 55 19.63 -5.54 25.16
CA SER A 55 20.65 -4.79 25.90
C SER A 55 21.35 -3.77 24.98
N SER A 56 22.05 -2.79 25.55
CA SER A 56 22.73 -1.74 24.76
C SER A 56 23.85 -2.26 23.85
N THR A 57 24.33 -3.49 24.05
CA THR A 57 25.40 -4.12 23.25
C THR A 57 24.86 -5.05 22.16
N ALA A 58 23.56 -5.35 22.14
CA ALA A 58 22.98 -6.22 21.12
C ALA A 58 22.82 -5.47 19.79
N THR A 59 23.18 -6.13 18.68
CA THR A 59 23.11 -5.57 17.32
C THR A 59 22.37 -6.51 16.38
N THR A 60 21.90 -5.98 15.26
CA THR A 60 21.23 -6.76 14.21
C THR A 60 22.17 -7.25 13.11
N ASP A 61 23.46 -6.92 13.20
CA ASP A 61 24.45 -7.18 12.14
C ASP A 61 24.72 -8.68 11.94
N ALA A 62 24.48 -9.49 12.98
CA ALA A 62 24.63 -10.94 12.95
C ALA A 62 23.40 -11.69 12.39
N LEU A 63 22.30 -11.00 12.08
CA LEU A 63 21.07 -11.61 11.57
C LEU A 63 21.09 -12.13 10.12
N PRO A 64 21.85 -11.55 9.17
CA PRO A 64 21.77 -11.97 7.77
C PRO A 64 22.07 -13.47 7.54
N GLU A 65 23.12 -14.02 8.16
CA GLU A 65 23.51 -15.42 7.92
C GLU A 65 22.50 -16.43 8.51
N PRO A 66 22.06 -16.34 9.78
CA PRO A 66 21.04 -17.25 10.32
C PRO A 66 19.72 -17.20 9.57
N PHE A 67 19.23 -16.01 9.20
CA PHE A 67 17.98 -15.88 8.44
C PHE A 67 18.12 -16.37 7.00
N ALA A 68 19.29 -16.25 6.36
CA ALA A 68 19.53 -16.85 5.05
C ALA A 68 19.46 -18.40 5.11
N LYS A 69 20.03 -19.01 6.15
CA LYS A 69 19.92 -20.47 6.37
C LYS A 69 18.48 -20.90 6.62
N LEU A 70 17.77 -20.18 7.51
CA LEU A 70 16.37 -20.44 7.80
C LEU A 70 15.51 -20.31 6.54
N ALA A 71 15.78 -19.29 5.72
CA ALA A 71 15.04 -19.07 4.48
C ALA A 71 15.22 -20.19 3.46
N ALA A 72 16.43 -20.76 3.36
CA ALA A 72 16.67 -21.93 2.53
C ALA A 72 15.92 -23.17 3.05
N GLU A 73 15.95 -23.42 4.37
CA GLU A 73 15.30 -24.58 4.99
C GLU A 73 13.76 -24.52 4.93
N PHE A 74 13.19 -23.31 5.07
CA PHE A 74 11.74 -23.10 5.11
C PHE A 74 11.16 -22.62 3.79
N GLN A 75 11.97 -22.44 2.74
CA GLN A 75 11.54 -21.78 1.49
C GLN A 75 10.90 -20.41 1.77
N MET A 76 11.50 -19.67 2.69
CA MET A 76 10.95 -18.44 3.24
C MET A 76 11.33 -17.25 2.37
N LYS A 77 10.33 -16.45 2.02
CA LYS A 77 10.56 -15.06 1.61
C LYS A 77 10.47 -14.20 2.86
N TYR A 78 11.53 -13.44 3.14
CA TYR A 78 11.55 -12.55 4.30
C TYR A 78 12.20 -11.21 3.98
N ASP A 79 11.96 -10.23 4.84
CA ASP A 79 12.55 -8.90 4.80
C ASP A 79 12.74 -8.42 6.24
N ILE A 80 13.92 -7.89 6.57
CA ILE A 80 14.25 -7.31 7.87
C ILE A 80 14.66 -5.87 7.63
N ARG A 81 13.94 -4.92 8.26
CA ARG A 81 14.24 -3.49 8.08
C ARG A 81 14.24 -2.74 9.39
N PRO A 82 15.14 -1.74 9.54
CA PRO A 82 15.02 -0.79 10.63
C PRO A 82 13.66 -0.13 10.57
N LEU A 83 12.98 -0.05 11.72
CA LEU A 83 11.71 0.66 11.81
C LEU A 83 11.88 2.13 11.38
N ALA A 84 13.06 2.71 11.63
CA ALA A 84 13.49 4.04 11.19
C ALA A 84 13.37 4.26 9.67
N SER A 85 13.56 3.22 8.86
CA SER A 85 13.49 3.31 7.40
C SER A 85 12.06 3.51 6.95
N LYS A 86 11.81 4.60 6.22
CA LYS A 86 10.49 4.94 5.72
C LYS A 86 10.30 4.42 4.30
N VAL A 87 9.09 3.96 4.01
CA VAL A 87 8.71 3.59 2.64
C VAL A 87 8.67 4.84 1.77
N ARG A 88 9.29 4.75 0.59
CA ARG A 88 9.35 5.84 -0.39
C ARG A 88 8.21 5.69 -1.42
N LEU A 89 7.34 6.69 -1.48
CA LEU A 89 6.11 6.69 -2.27
C LEU A 89 6.24 7.53 -3.55
N LEU A 90 5.73 7.01 -4.66
CA LEU A 90 5.35 7.83 -5.82
C LEU A 90 3.84 7.95 -5.84
N ILE A 91 3.31 9.15 -5.67
CA ILE A 91 1.86 9.38 -5.76
C ILE A 91 1.50 9.81 -7.17
N MET A 92 0.51 9.15 -7.77
CA MET A 92 -0.04 9.51 -9.07
C MET A 92 -1.43 10.11 -8.88
N VAL A 93 -1.70 11.24 -9.54
CA VAL A 93 -2.98 11.97 -9.43
C VAL A 93 -3.45 12.46 -10.80
N SER A 94 -4.76 12.52 -11.03
CA SER A 94 -5.33 13.23 -12.20
C SER A 94 -5.90 14.59 -11.76
N LYS A 95 -7.18 14.89 -12.04
CA LYS A 95 -7.81 16.19 -11.69
C LYS A 95 -8.54 16.20 -10.35
N ILE A 96 -8.65 15.03 -9.69
CA ILE A 96 -9.38 14.86 -8.43
C ILE A 96 -8.35 14.68 -7.33
N GLY A 97 -8.25 15.66 -6.41
CA GLY A 97 -7.10 15.78 -5.51
C GLY A 97 -7.35 15.45 -4.04
N HIS A 98 -8.54 14.99 -3.64
CA HIS A 98 -8.85 14.76 -2.21
C HIS A 98 -7.91 13.72 -1.57
N CYS A 99 -7.69 12.58 -2.24
CA CYS A 99 -6.76 11.55 -1.78
C CYS A 99 -5.31 12.04 -1.73
N LEU A 100 -4.87 12.83 -2.72
CA LEU A 100 -3.54 13.43 -2.72
C LEU A 100 -3.36 14.33 -1.50
N ASN A 101 -4.30 15.25 -1.28
CA ASN A 101 -4.22 16.21 -0.19
C ASN A 101 -4.19 15.52 1.18
N ASP A 102 -5.05 14.51 1.39
CA ASP A 102 -5.08 13.74 2.64
C ASP A 102 -3.76 12.98 2.89
N LEU A 103 -3.21 12.31 1.88
CA LEU A 103 -1.92 11.61 2.00
C LEU A 103 -0.77 12.58 2.32
N LEU A 104 -0.67 13.70 1.61
CA LEU A 104 0.37 14.71 1.86
C LEU A 104 0.27 15.29 3.27
N PHE A 105 -0.94 15.60 3.73
CA PHE A 105 -1.19 16.09 5.08
C PHE A 105 -0.76 15.06 6.15
N ARG A 106 -1.12 13.79 5.98
CA ARG A 106 -0.74 12.72 6.92
C ARG A 106 0.75 12.48 6.97
N VAL A 107 1.44 12.55 5.83
CA VAL A 107 2.91 12.45 5.80
C VAL A 107 3.54 13.64 6.53
N LYS A 108 3.09 14.87 6.23
CA LYS A 108 3.62 16.09 6.84
C LYS A 108 3.44 16.14 8.36
N THR A 109 2.31 15.64 8.85
CA THR A 109 1.97 15.60 10.29
C THR A 109 2.51 14.37 11.02
N GLY A 110 3.17 13.45 10.31
CA GLY A 110 3.71 12.21 10.89
C GLY A 110 2.67 11.13 11.18
N GLN A 111 1.40 11.32 10.77
CA GLN A 111 0.34 10.30 10.89
C GLN A 111 0.56 9.13 9.92
N LEU A 112 1.24 9.37 8.79
CA LEU A 112 1.70 8.36 7.84
C LEU A 112 3.21 8.37 7.79
N ARG A 113 3.83 7.28 8.25
CA ARG A 113 5.30 7.12 8.29
C ARG A 113 5.86 6.69 6.94
N ALA A 114 5.89 7.63 6.00
CA ALA A 114 6.43 7.43 4.66
C ALA A 114 7.17 8.69 4.20
N ASP A 115 7.93 8.58 3.10
CA ASP A 115 8.49 9.72 2.38
C ASP A 115 7.86 9.79 0.99
N VAL A 116 7.52 10.98 0.54
CA VAL A 116 6.96 11.21 -0.81
C VAL A 116 7.97 12.06 -1.58
N PRO A 117 9.00 11.45 -2.21
CA PRO A 117 9.97 12.21 -2.99
C PRO A 117 9.37 12.87 -4.23
N ILE A 118 8.29 12.31 -4.78
CA ILE A 118 7.76 12.71 -6.08
C ILE A 118 6.26 12.47 -6.21
N VAL A 119 5.58 13.40 -6.88
CA VAL A 119 4.19 13.26 -7.35
C VAL A 119 4.18 13.38 -8.88
N VAL A 120 3.48 12.45 -9.53
CA VAL A 120 3.30 12.45 -10.98
C VAL A 120 1.84 12.73 -11.32
N SER A 121 1.60 13.56 -12.32
CA SER A 121 0.25 13.76 -12.85
C SER A 121 0.23 13.84 -14.36
N ASN A 122 -0.88 13.41 -14.95
CA ASN A 122 -1.17 13.66 -16.36
C ASN A 122 -1.73 15.08 -16.63
N HIS A 123 -1.90 15.89 -15.57
CA HIS A 123 -2.39 17.27 -15.63
C HIS A 123 -1.55 18.21 -14.74
N PRO A 124 -1.53 19.52 -14.97
CA PRO A 124 -0.76 20.46 -14.16
C PRO A 124 -1.46 20.90 -12.86
N ASP A 125 -2.72 20.53 -12.66
CA ASP A 125 -3.66 21.10 -11.66
C ASP A 125 -3.10 21.18 -10.23
N PHE A 126 -2.37 20.15 -9.77
CA PHE A 126 -1.90 20.07 -8.37
C PHE A 126 -0.44 20.46 -8.16
N LYS A 127 0.24 21.04 -9.17
CA LYS A 127 1.65 21.43 -9.08
C LYS A 127 1.93 22.33 -7.87
N ALA A 128 1.21 23.44 -7.75
CA ALA A 128 1.41 24.41 -6.67
C ALA A 128 1.17 23.81 -5.28
N LEU A 129 0.18 22.90 -5.16
CA LEU A 129 -0.08 22.19 -3.90
C LEU A 129 1.12 21.31 -3.54
N VAL A 130 1.59 20.47 -4.46
CA VAL A 130 2.70 19.54 -4.20
C VAL A 130 4.00 20.29 -3.87
N GLU A 131 4.32 21.32 -4.63
CA GLU A 131 5.52 22.15 -4.41
C GLU A 131 5.48 22.87 -3.05
N SER A 132 4.29 23.23 -2.53
CA SER A 132 4.15 23.81 -1.20
C SER A 132 4.55 22.86 -0.06
N TYR A 133 4.54 21.54 -0.30
CA TYR A 133 5.07 20.53 0.63
C TYR A 133 6.57 20.29 0.45
N GLY A 134 7.23 20.95 -0.52
CA GLY A 134 8.63 20.75 -0.87
C GLY A 134 8.89 19.47 -1.65
N ILE A 135 7.88 18.96 -2.38
CA ILE A 135 7.94 17.69 -3.11
C ILE A 135 8.08 17.98 -4.62
N GLU A 136 8.84 17.14 -5.32
CA GLU A 136 9.00 17.24 -6.79
C GLU A 136 7.67 16.88 -7.48
N PHE A 137 7.19 17.77 -8.36
CA PHE A 137 6.00 17.53 -9.19
C PHE A 137 6.39 17.35 -10.65
N ILE A 138 6.06 16.19 -11.23
CA ILE A 138 6.29 15.92 -12.65
C ILE A 138 4.96 15.83 -13.39
N HIS A 139 4.80 16.69 -14.39
CA HIS A 139 3.68 16.64 -15.34
C HIS A 139 4.05 15.76 -16.53
N LEU A 140 3.41 14.60 -16.65
CA LEU A 140 3.55 13.66 -17.77
C LEU A 140 2.22 13.54 -18.53
N PRO A 141 1.93 14.40 -19.52
CA PRO A 141 0.71 14.29 -20.32
C PRO A 141 0.69 12.97 -21.10
N VAL A 142 -0.49 12.44 -21.39
CA VAL A 142 -0.65 11.13 -22.04
C VAL A 142 -1.77 11.10 -23.05
N THR A 143 -1.49 10.49 -24.19
CA THR A 143 -2.46 10.08 -25.22
C THR A 143 -2.36 8.56 -25.42
N LYS A 144 -3.20 8.00 -26.30
CA LYS A 144 -3.13 6.57 -26.61
C LYS A 144 -1.77 6.18 -27.21
N GLU A 145 -1.18 7.07 -28.01
CA GLU A 145 0.07 6.87 -28.74
C GLU A 145 1.30 7.05 -27.83
N THR A 146 1.23 7.96 -26.85
CA THR A 146 2.37 8.27 -25.96
C THR A 146 2.39 7.45 -24.67
N LYS A 147 1.35 6.65 -24.40
CA LYS A 147 1.20 5.89 -23.15
C LYS A 147 2.39 5.01 -22.80
N ALA A 148 2.93 4.27 -23.77
CA ALA A 148 4.08 3.39 -23.53
C ALA A 148 5.31 4.18 -23.07
N GLN A 149 5.57 5.34 -23.68
CA GLN A 149 6.67 6.22 -23.27
C GLN A 149 6.41 6.84 -21.89
N GLN A 150 5.19 7.32 -21.64
CA GLN A 150 4.82 7.91 -20.35
C GLN A 150 5.02 6.91 -19.20
N GLU A 151 4.62 5.65 -19.38
CA GLU A 151 4.81 4.61 -18.37
C GLU A 151 6.29 4.21 -18.21
N GLN A 152 7.09 4.28 -19.27
CA GLN A 152 8.54 4.11 -19.16
C GLN A 152 9.18 5.22 -18.33
N ASP A 153 8.78 6.48 -18.54
CA ASP A 153 9.25 7.61 -17.75
C ASP A 153 8.87 7.45 -16.27
N ILE A 154 7.67 6.92 -15.97
CA ILE A 154 7.26 6.57 -14.59
C ILE A 154 8.18 5.52 -13.98
N LEU A 155 8.53 4.45 -14.72
CA LEU A 155 9.47 3.43 -14.23
C LEU A 155 10.87 3.98 -14.00
N ASP A 156 11.31 4.93 -14.80
CA ASP A 156 12.61 5.58 -14.64
C ASP A 156 12.62 6.51 -13.42
N LEU A 157 11.50 7.21 -13.14
CA LEU A 157 11.31 7.94 -11.89
C LEU A 157 11.29 7.02 -10.67
N VAL A 158 10.63 5.86 -10.77
CA VAL A 158 10.64 4.84 -9.69
C VAL A 158 12.07 4.44 -9.34
N LYS A 159 12.91 4.16 -10.35
CA LYS A 159 14.32 3.81 -10.15
C LYS A 159 15.12 5.00 -9.58
N LYS A 160 14.98 6.18 -10.19
CA LYS A 160 15.70 7.41 -9.80
C LYS A 160 15.46 7.77 -8.33
N HIS A 161 14.23 7.61 -7.85
CA HIS A 161 13.82 8.02 -6.51
C HIS A 161 13.79 6.88 -5.48
N ASP A 162 14.21 5.67 -5.86
CA ASP A 162 14.15 4.45 -5.04
C ASP A 162 12.74 4.22 -4.47
N VAL A 163 11.74 4.29 -5.35
CA VAL A 163 10.33 4.18 -4.96
C VAL A 163 9.99 2.72 -4.69
N GLU A 164 9.37 2.48 -3.54
CA GLU A 164 8.93 1.17 -3.11
C GLU A 164 7.46 0.89 -3.41
N LEU A 165 6.65 1.96 -3.43
CA LEU A 165 5.20 1.88 -3.64
C LEU A 165 4.71 3.02 -4.53
N ILE A 166 3.98 2.68 -5.58
CA ILE A 166 3.16 3.61 -6.34
C ILE A 166 1.77 3.67 -5.72
N VAL A 167 1.24 4.88 -5.53
CA VAL A 167 -0.11 5.11 -5.01
C VAL A 167 -0.93 5.86 -6.05
N LEU A 168 -1.99 5.23 -6.57
CA LEU A 168 -2.93 5.86 -7.49
C LEU A 168 -3.97 6.64 -6.69
N ALA A 169 -3.65 7.89 -6.34
CA ALA A 169 -4.56 8.80 -5.65
C ALA A 169 -5.58 9.38 -6.65
N ARG A 170 -6.55 8.55 -7.04
CA ARG A 170 -7.54 8.88 -8.09
C ARG A 170 -6.88 9.25 -9.43
N TYR A 171 -5.84 8.51 -9.80
CA TYR A 171 -5.29 8.53 -11.15
C TYR A 171 -6.23 7.81 -12.11
N MET A 172 -6.69 8.50 -13.15
CA MET A 172 -7.80 8.04 -13.98
C MET A 172 -7.38 7.30 -15.26
N GLN A 173 -6.08 7.16 -15.52
CA GLN A 173 -5.59 6.38 -16.64
C GLN A 173 -5.44 4.92 -16.22
N VAL A 174 -6.01 4.01 -17.01
CA VAL A 174 -5.76 2.57 -16.87
C VAL A 174 -4.28 2.31 -17.11
N LEU A 175 -3.60 1.58 -16.23
CA LEU A 175 -2.19 1.23 -16.43
C LEU A 175 -2.04 0.08 -17.44
N SER A 176 -0.94 0.03 -18.18
CA SER A 176 -0.69 -1.12 -19.06
C SER A 176 -0.29 -2.37 -18.27
N PRO A 177 -0.49 -3.57 -18.85
CA PRO A 177 0.01 -4.82 -18.27
C PRO A 177 1.51 -4.81 -17.98
N THR A 178 2.29 -4.06 -18.77
CA THR A 178 3.75 -3.93 -18.60
C THR A 178 4.07 -3.25 -17.28
N LEU A 179 3.45 -2.09 -17.00
CA LEU A 179 3.65 -1.37 -15.75
C LEU A 179 3.14 -2.17 -14.55
N CYS A 180 1.97 -2.81 -14.67
CA CYS A 180 1.42 -3.66 -13.62
C CYS A 180 2.34 -4.83 -13.28
N THR A 181 2.96 -5.46 -14.28
CA THR A 181 3.90 -6.57 -14.09
C THR A 181 5.20 -6.10 -13.44
N ALA A 182 5.77 -4.99 -13.93
CA ALA A 182 7.02 -4.43 -13.41
C ALA A 182 6.92 -4.02 -11.93
N MET A 183 5.73 -3.58 -11.50
CA MET A 183 5.45 -3.12 -10.13
C MET A 183 4.42 -4.01 -9.43
N SER A 184 4.39 -5.31 -9.74
CA SER A 184 3.46 -6.25 -9.12
C SER A 184 3.58 -6.26 -7.60
N GLY A 185 2.45 -6.12 -6.90
CA GLY A 185 2.40 -5.98 -5.44
C GLY A 185 2.98 -4.66 -4.89
N LYS A 186 3.23 -3.67 -5.75
CA LYS A 186 3.82 -2.37 -5.42
C LYS A 186 3.04 -1.19 -6.01
N ILE A 187 1.79 -1.41 -6.40
CA ILE A 187 0.86 -0.35 -6.81
C ILE A 187 -0.42 -0.51 -6.01
N ILE A 188 -0.80 0.51 -5.24
CA ILE A 188 -2.10 0.57 -4.54
C ILE A 188 -3.01 1.55 -5.28
N ASN A 189 -4.24 1.11 -5.54
CA ASN A 189 -5.29 1.94 -6.10
C ASN A 189 -6.44 2.15 -5.10
N ILE A 190 -7.20 3.22 -5.30
CA ILE A 190 -8.48 3.45 -4.63
C ILE A 190 -9.60 3.40 -5.66
N HIS A 191 -10.54 2.47 -5.45
CA HIS A 191 -11.76 2.41 -6.21
C HIS A 191 -12.92 2.97 -5.37
N HIS A 192 -13.70 3.85 -5.97
CA HIS A 192 -14.74 4.68 -5.36
C HIS A 192 -16.06 3.93 -5.07
N SER A 193 -16.06 2.61 -5.26
CA SER A 193 -17.20 1.75 -5.03
C SER A 193 -16.81 0.62 -4.11
N PHE A 194 -17.80 0.10 -3.39
CA PHE A 194 -17.65 -1.16 -2.70
C PHE A 194 -17.71 -2.28 -3.75
N LEU A 195 -16.55 -2.64 -4.28
CA LEU A 195 -16.44 -3.75 -5.23
C LEU A 195 -17.14 -4.99 -4.67
N PRO A 196 -18.01 -5.67 -5.45
CA PRO A 196 -18.16 -5.59 -6.91
C PRO A 196 -19.25 -4.62 -7.45
N SER A 197 -19.86 -3.76 -6.64
CA SER A 197 -21.01 -2.93 -7.05
C SER A 197 -20.61 -1.65 -7.81
N PHE A 198 -21.39 -1.21 -8.80
CA PHE A 198 -21.24 0.09 -9.53
C PHE A 198 -19.91 0.30 -10.28
N LYS A 199 -19.53 -0.64 -11.15
CA LYS A 199 -18.40 -0.48 -12.10
C LYS A 199 -18.67 0.66 -13.11
N GLY A 200 -17.62 1.31 -13.60
CA GLY A 200 -17.68 2.28 -14.71
C GLY A 200 -17.80 3.76 -14.30
N ALA A 201 -18.33 4.59 -15.18
CA ALA A 201 -18.34 6.04 -15.01
C ALA A 201 -19.44 6.53 -14.04
N LYS A 202 -19.14 7.60 -13.29
CA LYS A 202 -20.07 8.28 -12.35
C LYS A 202 -20.76 7.35 -11.33
N PRO A 203 -20.00 6.55 -10.58
CA PRO A 203 -20.50 5.62 -9.53
C PRO A 203 -21.53 6.23 -8.58
N TYR A 204 -21.27 7.43 -8.05
CA TYR A 204 -22.13 8.08 -7.07
C TYR A 204 -23.44 8.58 -7.64
N HIS A 205 -23.50 8.85 -8.96
CA HIS A 205 -24.77 9.15 -9.61
C HIS A 205 -25.60 7.88 -9.78
N GLN A 206 -24.96 6.76 -10.17
CA GLN A 206 -25.65 5.46 -10.21
C GLN A 206 -26.17 5.07 -8.82
N ALA A 207 -25.38 5.30 -7.76
CA ALA A 207 -25.77 5.07 -6.37
C ALA A 207 -26.96 5.94 -5.94
N TYR A 208 -26.95 7.23 -6.31
CA TYR A 208 -28.06 8.16 -6.09
C TYR A 208 -29.34 7.67 -6.77
N ASP A 209 -29.28 7.39 -8.08
CA ASP A 209 -30.42 6.94 -8.87
C ASP A 209 -30.98 5.60 -8.34
N ARG A 210 -30.10 4.74 -7.81
CA ARG A 210 -30.48 3.46 -7.21
C ARG A 210 -31.05 3.58 -5.80
N GLY A 211 -30.92 4.74 -5.15
CA GLY A 211 -31.43 5.04 -3.83
C GLY A 211 -30.72 4.29 -2.70
N VAL A 212 -29.42 4.00 -2.85
CA VAL A 212 -28.64 3.24 -1.85
C VAL A 212 -28.65 3.93 -0.49
N LYS A 213 -28.36 3.16 0.57
CA LYS A 213 -28.25 3.67 1.95
C LYS A 213 -26.83 3.62 2.50
N ILE A 214 -25.92 3.11 1.68
CA ILE A 214 -24.51 2.93 1.97
C ILE A 214 -23.74 3.17 0.66
N ILE A 215 -22.66 3.93 0.75
CA ILE A 215 -21.61 4.00 -0.27
C ILE A 215 -20.29 3.57 0.38
N GLY A 216 -19.30 3.19 -0.41
CA GLY A 216 -18.01 2.73 0.11
C GLY A 216 -16.88 2.91 -0.87
N ALA A 217 -15.68 2.56 -0.41
CA ALA A 217 -14.48 2.55 -1.23
C ALA A 217 -13.64 1.30 -0.92
N THR A 218 -12.86 0.88 -1.90
CA THR A 218 -11.97 -0.29 -1.80
C THR A 218 -10.56 0.13 -2.20
N ALA A 219 -9.59 -0.03 -1.30
CA ALA A 219 -8.18 0.03 -1.64
C ALA A 219 -7.66 -1.37 -1.94
N HIS A 220 -6.94 -1.53 -3.04
CA HIS A 220 -6.46 -2.82 -3.50
C HIS A 220 -5.12 -2.70 -4.23
N PHE A 221 -4.38 -3.79 -4.33
CA PHE A 221 -3.24 -3.86 -5.23
C PHE A 221 -3.70 -3.85 -6.68
N VAL A 222 -2.96 -3.19 -7.57
CA VAL A 222 -3.26 -3.21 -9.01
C VAL A 222 -2.69 -4.47 -9.66
N THR A 223 -3.49 -5.07 -10.53
CA THR A 223 -3.16 -6.22 -11.38
C THR A 223 -3.37 -5.85 -12.85
N ALA A 224 -3.06 -6.78 -13.77
CA ALA A 224 -3.39 -6.61 -15.17
C ALA A 224 -4.91 -6.57 -15.41
N ASP A 225 -5.67 -7.30 -14.58
CA ASP A 225 -7.13 -7.25 -14.56
C ASP A 225 -7.61 -6.00 -13.83
N LEU A 226 -8.42 -5.18 -14.52
CA LEU A 226 -8.85 -3.86 -14.06
C LEU A 226 -9.80 -3.98 -12.86
N ASP A 227 -9.47 -3.28 -11.77
CA ASP A 227 -10.26 -3.21 -10.51
C ASP A 227 -10.52 -4.58 -9.85
N GLU A 228 -9.67 -5.59 -10.10
CA GLU A 228 -9.86 -6.97 -9.59
C GLU A 228 -8.68 -7.50 -8.78
N GLY A 229 -7.72 -6.64 -8.45
CA GLY A 229 -6.55 -7.06 -7.68
C GLY A 229 -6.85 -7.26 -6.18
N PRO A 230 -5.89 -7.87 -5.44
CA PRO A 230 -6.08 -8.22 -4.03
C PRO A 230 -6.46 -7.01 -3.15
N ILE A 231 -7.63 -7.12 -2.50
CA ILE A 231 -8.18 -6.10 -1.61
C ILE A 231 -7.30 -5.96 -0.37
N ILE A 232 -7.00 -4.72 0.02
CA ILE A 232 -6.21 -4.37 1.23
C ILE A 232 -7.13 -3.82 2.32
N GLU A 233 -8.03 -2.91 1.95
CA GLU A 233 -8.91 -2.21 2.90
C GLU A 233 -10.24 -1.85 2.23
N GLN A 234 -11.32 -1.90 3.00
CA GLN A 234 -12.64 -1.45 2.57
C GLN A 234 -13.35 -0.75 3.72
N ASP A 235 -14.03 0.34 3.40
CA ASP A 235 -14.89 1.01 4.37
C ASP A 235 -16.11 1.61 3.68
N VAL A 236 -17.12 1.91 4.49
CA VAL A 236 -18.41 2.41 4.05
C VAL A 236 -18.85 3.63 4.86
N THR A 237 -19.76 4.39 4.29
CA THR A 237 -20.51 5.42 5.02
C THR A 237 -21.99 5.32 4.68
N ARG A 238 -22.85 5.74 5.62
CA ARG A 238 -24.29 5.80 5.40
C ARG A 238 -24.62 7.04 4.58
N VAL A 239 -25.58 6.87 3.68
CA VAL A 239 -26.22 7.98 2.93
C VAL A 239 -27.73 7.82 3.02
N ASP A 240 -28.48 8.90 2.83
CA ASP A 240 -29.93 8.87 2.93
C ASP A 240 -30.63 9.63 1.80
N HIS A 241 -31.97 9.62 1.85
CA HIS A 241 -32.83 10.18 0.81
C HIS A 241 -32.84 11.72 0.77
N SER A 242 -32.29 12.39 1.78
CA SER A 242 -32.16 13.85 1.81
C SER A 242 -30.93 14.36 1.05
N MET A 243 -29.96 13.47 0.79
CA MET A 243 -28.71 13.82 0.14
C MET A 243 -28.84 13.88 -1.38
N SER A 244 -28.28 14.92 -1.99
CA SER A 244 -28.15 15.01 -3.45
C SER A 244 -27.02 14.13 -4.00
N ALA A 245 -27.01 13.88 -5.31
CA ALA A 245 -25.88 13.19 -5.98
C ALA A 245 -24.52 13.87 -5.73
N LYS A 246 -24.49 15.20 -5.60
CA LYS A 246 -23.28 15.95 -5.24
C LYS A 246 -22.84 15.63 -3.81
N ALA A 247 -23.77 15.61 -2.85
CA ALA A 247 -23.45 15.26 -1.46
C ALA A 247 -22.92 13.81 -1.35
N LEU A 248 -23.43 12.88 -2.17
CA LEU A 248 -22.88 11.53 -2.27
C LEU A 248 -21.44 11.51 -2.81
N VAL A 249 -21.11 12.37 -3.77
CA VAL A 249 -19.72 12.51 -4.25
C VAL A 249 -18.81 13.05 -3.15
N ASP A 250 -19.26 14.08 -2.41
CA ASP A 250 -18.48 14.69 -1.35
C ASP A 250 -18.23 13.69 -0.19
N GLU A 251 -19.25 12.91 0.22
CA GLU A 251 -19.08 11.81 1.18
C GLU A 251 -18.19 10.68 0.64
N GLY A 252 -18.33 10.37 -0.65
CA GLY A 252 -17.48 9.40 -1.34
C GLY A 252 -16.01 9.75 -1.26
N SER A 253 -15.65 11.01 -1.55
CA SER A 253 -14.29 11.53 -1.41
C SER A 253 -13.72 11.35 0.00
N ASN A 254 -14.54 11.50 1.04
CA ASN A 254 -14.09 11.30 2.43
C ASN A 254 -13.76 9.83 2.71
N VAL A 255 -14.63 8.90 2.30
CA VAL A 255 -14.41 7.46 2.48
C VAL A 255 -13.20 6.99 1.68
N GLU A 256 -13.08 7.42 0.42
CA GLU A 256 -11.92 7.10 -0.42
C GLU A 256 -10.60 7.55 0.20
N SER A 257 -10.53 8.78 0.71
CA SER A 257 -9.32 9.30 1.36
C SER A 257 -8.92 8.44 2.55
N ARG A 258 -9.89 8.12 3.43
CA ARG A 258 -9.66 7.32 4.63
C ARG A 258 -9.20 5.90 4.29
N VAL A 259 -9.87 5.23 3.37
CA VAL A 259 -9.56 3.85 2.93
C VAL A 259 -8.19 3.79 2.28
N LEU A 260 -7.87 4.72 1.37
CA LEU A 260 -6.56 4.75 0.74
C LEU A 260 -5.45 5.00 1.76
N ALA A 261 -5.63 5.96 2.66
CA ALA A 261 -4.65 6.26 3.69
C ALA A 261 -4.41 5.07 4.62
N ALA A 262 -5.45 4.34 5.01
CA ALA A 262 -5.35 3.13 5.82
C ALA A 262 -4.55 2.03 5.09
N ALA A 263 -4.85 1.78 3.81
CA ALA A 263 -4.11 0.80 3.01
C ALA A 263 -2.62 1.17 2.83
N VAL A 264 -2.33 2.44 2.51
CA VAL A 264 -0.94 2.93 2.38
C VAL A 264 -0.21 2.86 3.71
N LYS A 265 -0.88 3.17 4.82
CA LYS A 265 -0.32 3.04 6.17
C LYS A 265 0.00 1.57 6.51
N GLY A 266 -0.93 0.65 6.25
CA GLY A 266 -0.70 -0.78 6.43
C GLY A 266 0.51 -1.28 5.63
N TYR A 267 0.63 -0.85 4.37
CA TYR A 267 1.81 -1.17 3.56
C TYR A 267 3.10 -0.59 4.16
N ALA A 268 3.09 0.70 4.51
CA ALA A 268 4.25 1.41 5.08
C ALA A 268 4.73 0.81 6.41
N GLU A 269 3.79 0.30 7.23
CA GLU A 269 4.06 -0.35 8.51
C GLU A 269 4.37 -1.86 8.38
N ARG A 270 4.49 -2.36 7.14
CA ARG A 270 4.77 -3.76 6.80
C ARG A 270 3.74 -4.73 7.38
N LYS A 271 2.47 -4.33 7.33
CA LYS A 271 1.33 -5.09 7.84
C LYS A 271 0.59 -5.88 6.77
N VAL A 272 0.79 -5.56 5.49
CA VAL A 272 0.05 -6.13 4.36
C VAL A 272 0.91 -7.16 3.62
N PHE A 273 0.38 -8.37 3.47
CA PHE A 273 1.00 -9.49 2.76
C PHE A 273 0.10 -9.91 1.59
N LEU A 274 0.70 -10.14 0.43
CA LEU A 274 0.01 -10.79 -0.70
C LEU A 274 -0.15 -12.28 -0.43
N ASN A 275 -1.34 -12.82 -0.71
CA ASN A 275 -1.65 -14.23 -0.60
C ASN A 275 -2.53 -14.64 -1.79
N GLY A 276 -1.90 -14.91 -2.93
CA GLY A 276 -2.59 -15.14 -4.19
C GLY A 276 -3.45 -13.94 -4.58
N THR A 277 -4.76 -14.15 -4.68
CA THR A 277 -5.76 -13.12 -5.05
C THR A 277 -6.30 -12.32 -3.85
N LYS A 278 -5.85 -12.64 -2.63
CA LYS A 278 -6.25 -11.96 -1.38
C LYS A 278 -5.05 -11.38 -0.66
N THR A 279 -5.31 -10.70 0.46
CA THR A 279 -4.25 -10.20 1.35
C THR A 279 -4.42 -10.75 2.76
N VAL A 280 -3.31 -10.79 3.50
CA VAL A 280 -3.31 -10.91 4.96
C VAL A 280 -2.87 -9.57 5.52
N VAL A 281 -3.66 -8.98 6.42
CA VAL A 281 -3.38 -7.67 7.03
C VAL A 281 -3.32 -7.82 8.55
N PHE A 282 -2.16 -7.55 9.13
CA PHE A 282 -1.94 -7.57 10.59
C PHE A 282 -2.27 -6.20 11.20
N ASN A 283 -3.17 -6.14 12.19
CA ASN A 283 -3.64 -4.87 12.77
C ASN A 283 -2.87 -4.48 14.03
#